data_AF-A0A7G9FPZ7-F1
#
_entry.id   AF-A0A7G9FPZ7-F1
#
_cell.length_a   1.000
_cell.length_b   1.000
_cell.length_c   1.000
_cell.angle_alpha   90.00
_cell.angle_beta   90.00
_cell.angle_gamma   90.00
#
_symmetry.space_group_name_H-M   'P 1'
#
loop_
_entity.id
_entity.type
_entity.pdbx_description
1 polymer ?
#
loop_
_entity_poly.entity_id
_entity_poly.type
_entity_poly.pdbx_seq_one_letter_code
_entity_poly.pdbx_strand_id
1 'polypeptide(L)'
;MELDQIRKQINAVDDAMHRYFTDRLRCSEDVAEAKLQTQDSVYKPEREKQVYARFPGDADEEKLYRLYVRKVMQLSRYHQYGIFLGKGNVDTEFETQYRSVQTAINERDTTDASVKIELTPDPQAEQGMSIQDMLSVLGDFGTEVTALQYEGSKVSVTVRVSGTDALESQRRLFYMLYKESVTYKMYVV
;
A
#
# COMPACT_ATOMS: atom_id res chain seq x y z
N MET A 1 -31.63 -5.88 25.05
CA MET A 1 -30.88 -7.01 24.46
C MET A 1 -29.64 -7.18 25.30
N GLU A 2 -29.37 -8.40 25.78
CA GLU A 2 -28.20 -8.65 26.63
C GLU A 2 -26.90 -8.47 25.84
N LEU A 3 -25.82 -8.09 26.51
CA LEU A 3 -24.52 -7.81 25.88
C LEU A 3 -24.02 -8.99 25.01
N ASP A 4 -24.23 -10.22 25.47
CA ASP A 4 -23.87 -11.43 24.73
C ASP A 4 -24.66 -11.58 23.41
N GLN A 5 -25.95 -11.22 23.42
CA GLN A 5 -26.79 -11.25 22.23
C GLN A 5 -26.35 -10.18 21.22
N ILE A 6 -25.97 -8.99 21.69
CA ILE A 6 -25.39 -7.93 20.84
C ILE A 6 -24.10 -8.42 20.18
N ARG A 7 -23.18 -9.03 20.94
CA ARG A 7 -21.92 -9.56 20.40
C ARG A 7 -22.14 -10.65 19.36
N LYS A 8 -23.11 -11.55 19.58
CA LYS A 8 -23.49 -12.58 18.59
C LYS A 8 -24.00 -11.98 17.29
N GLN A 9 -24.76 -10.88 17.37
CA GLN A 9 -25.22 -10.17 16.17
C GLN A 9 -24.05 -9.48 15.45
N ILE A 10 -23.13 -8.86 16.17
CA ILE A 10 -21.91 -8.27 15.58
C ILE A 10 -21.11 -9.32 14.82
N ASN A 11 -20.86 -10.49 15.43
CA ASN A 11 -20.13 -11.57 14.77
C ASN A 11 -20.81 -12.02 13.46
N ALA A 12 -22.14 -12.12 13.44
CA ALA A 12 -22.87 -12.48 12.22
C ALA A 12 -22.75 -11.42 11.11
N VAL A 13 -22.68 -10.14 11.49
CA VAL A 13 -22.40 -9.03 10.56
C VAL A 13 -20.96 -9.11 10.06
N ASP A 14 -19.98 -9.34 10.94
CA ASP A 14 -18.57 -9.48 10.59
C ASP A 14 -18.34 -10.63 9.61
N ASP A 15 -19.00 -11.78 9.82
CA ASP A 15 -18.95 -12.92 8.90
C ASP A 15 -19.51 -12.57 7.51
N ALA A 16 -20.57 -11.77 7.45
CA ALA A 16 -21.11 -11.26 6.18
C ALA A 16 -20.14 -10.27 5.52
N MET A 17 -19.55 -9.35 6.29
CA MET A 17 -18.57 -8.39 5.79
C MET A 17 -17.31 -9.10 5.24
N HIS A 18 -16.83 -10.14 5.91
CA HIS A 18 -15.70 -10.93 5.44
C HIS A 18 -15.99 -11.62 4.10
N ARG A 19 -17.20 -12.15 3.91
CA ARG A 19 -17.63 -12.71 2.61
C ARG A 19 -17.61 -11.65 1.51
N TYR A 20 -18.22 -10.48 1.75
CA TYR A 20 -18.21 -9.39 0.76
C TYR A 20 -16.81 -8.86 0.47
N PHE A 21 -15.94 -8.80 1.49
CA PHE A 21 -14.54 -8.44 1.31
C PHE A 21 -13.82 -9.44 0.40
N THR A 22 -14.03 -10.73 0.61
CA THR A 22 -13.44 -11.81 -0.21
C THR A 22 -13.89 -11.70 -1.67
N ASP A 23 -15.19 -11.52 -1.91
CA ASP A 23 -15.72 -11.34 -3.26
C ASP A 23 -15.14 -10.09 -3.94
N ARG A 24 -15.02 -9.00 -3.19
CA ARG A 24 -14.39 -7.77 -3.70
C ARG A 24 -12.90 -7.97 -4.00
N LEU A 25 -12.19 -8.77 -3.21
CA LEU A 25 -10.78 -9.09 -3.46
C LEU A 25 -10.62 -9.88 -4.74
N ARG A 26 -11.49 -10.87 -5.01
CA ARG A 26 -11.53 -11.59 -6.30
C ARG A 26 -11.76 -10.65 -7.48
N CYS A 27 -12.70 -9.71 -7.38
CA CYS A 27 -12.88 -8.70 -8.42
C CYS A 27 -11.60 -7.87 -8.64
N SER A 28 -10.79 -7.63 -7.60
CA SER A 28 -9.52 -6.93 -7.75
C SER A 28 -8.45 -7.78 -8.43
N GLU A 29 -8.53 -9.11 -8.34
CA GLU A 29 -7.69 -10.05 -9.09
C GLU A 29 -8.05 -9.99 -10.58
N ASP A 30 -9.34 -10.09 -10.92
CA ASP A 30 -9.82 -9.95 -12.30
C ASP A 30 -9.38 -8.62 -12.92
N VAL A 31 -9.47 -7.52 -12.14
CA VAL A 31 -8.96 -6.20 -12.54
C VAL A 31 -7.44 -6.22 -12.76
N ALA A 32 -6.68 -6.93 -11.91
CA ALA A 32 -5.24 -7.07 -12.10
C ALA A 32 -4.93 -7.77 -13.44
N GLU A 33 -5.65 -8.83 -13.75
CA GLU A 33 -5.45 -9.60 -14.98
C GLU A 33 -5.79 -8.79 -16.23
N ALA A 34 -6.92 -8.08 -16.21
CA ALA A 34 -7.29 -7.16 -17.28
C ALA A 34 -6.22 -6.07 -17.48
N LYS A 35 -5.74 -5.45 -16.39
CA LYS A 35 -4.68 -4.43 -16.45
C LYS A 35 -3.37 -4.97 -16.99
N LEU A 36 -3.00 -6.20 -16.66
CA LEU A 36 -1.80 -6.84 -17.21
C LEU A 36 -1.91 -7.04 -18.72
N GLN A 37 -3.08 -7.45 -19.21
CA GLN A 37 -3.34 -7.62 -20.65
C GLN A 37 -3.31 -6.29 -21.40
N THR A 38 -3.84 -5.22 -20.79
CA THR A 38 -3.91 -3.88 -21.41
C THR A 38 -2.71 -2.99 -21.06
N GLN A 39 -1.74 -3.49 -20.30
CA GLN A 39 -0.60 -2.72 -19.76
C GLN A 39 -1.02 -1.46 -18.99
N ASP A 40 -2.13 -1.53 -18.26
CA ASP A 40 -2.68 -0.40 -17.51
C ASP A 40 -2.17 -0.33 -16.06
N SER A 41 -2.21 0.86 -15.45
CA SER A 41 -1.70 1.10 -14.10
C SER A 41 -2.66 0.60 -13.01
N VAL A 42 -2.10 0.08 -11.91
CA VAL A 42 -2.89 -0.31 -10.74
C VAL A 42 -3.52 0.91 -10.09
N TYR A 43 -2.72 1.94 -9.81
CA TYR A 43 -3.18 3.20 -9.22
C TYR A 43 -3.88 4.08 -10.28
N LYS A 44 -5.10 4.51 -9.96
CA LYS A 44 -5.95 5.36 -10.80
C LYS A 44 -6.70 6.37 -9.91
N PRO A 45 -6.10 7.55 -9.60
CA PRO A 45 -6.66 8.50 -8.63
C PRO A 45 -8.08 8.96 -9.01
N GLU A 46 -8.33 9.21 -10.29
CA GLU A 46 -9.66 9.59 -10.78
C GLU A 46 -10.73 8.51 -10.54
N ARG A 47 -10.35 7.24 -10.66
CA ARG A 47 -11.27 6.14 -10.35
C ARG A 47 -11.62 6.12 -8.85
N GLU A 48 -10.66 6.45 -7.98
CA GLU A 48 -10.90 6.54 -6.53
C GLU A 48 -11.83 7.71 -6.19
N LYS A 49 -11.60 8.88 -6.80
CA LYS A 49 -12.50 10.05 -6.69
C LYS A 49 -13.93 9.69 -7.09
N GLN A 50 -14.12 8.94 -8.19
CA GLN A 50 -15.44 8.45 -8.61
C GLN A 50 -16.09 7.48 -7.62
N VAL A 51 -15.31 6.63 -6.95
CA VAL A 51 -15.84 5.74 -5.90
C VAL A 51 -16.32 6.56 -4.71
N TYR A 52 -15.54 7.56 -4.28
CA TYR A 52 -15.91 8.42 -3.16
C TYR A 52 -17.15 9.28 -3.47
N ALA A 53 -17.29 9.76 -4.70
CA ALA A 53 -18.43 10.57 -5.12
C ALA A 53 -19.79 9.85 -5.03
N ARG A 54 -19.80 8.51 -4.93
CA ARG A 54 -21.02 7.72 -4.67
C ARG A 54 -21.55 7.88 -3.25
N PHE A 55 -20.74 8.42 -2.35
CA PHE A 55 -21.06 8.67 -0.95
C PHE A 55 -20.82 10.15 -0.63
N PRO A 56 -21.68 11.07 -1.13
CA PRO A 56 -21.46 12.51 -1.05
C PRO A 56 -21.87 13.17 0.28
N GLY A 57 -22.58 12.49 1.17
CA GLY A 57 -23.14 13.12 2.37
C GLY A 57 -22.14 13.32 3.51
N ASP A 58 -22.47 14.27 4.37
CA ASP A 58 -21.59 14.71 5.47
C ASP A 58 -21.93 14.09 6.83
N ALA A 59 -22.90 13.17 6.86
CA ALA A 59 -23.23 12.38 8.04
C ALA A 59 -22.01 11.62 8.55
N ASP A 60 -21.89 11.46 9.87
CA ASP A 60 -20.73 10.82 10.49
C ASP A 60 -20.55 9.36 10.01
N GLU A 61 -21.65 8.62 9.90
CA GLU A 61 -21.67 7.27 9.34
C GLU A 61 -21.08 7.21 7.92
N GLU A 62 -21.37 8.19 7.09
CA GLU A 62 -20.89 8.24 5.71
C GLU A 62 -19.40 8.59 5.63
N LYS A 63 -18.92 9.44 6.54
CA LYS A 63 -17.48 9.70 6.73
C LYS A 63 -16.74 8.43 7.13
N LEU A 64 -17.27 7.68 8.11
CA LEU A 64 -16.70 6.40 8.55
C LEU A 64 -16.70 5.38 7.41
N TYR A 65 -17.78 5.31 6.64
CA TYR A 65 -17.87 4.41 5.50
C TYR A 65 -16.87 4.78 4.39
N ARG A 66 -16.66 6.07 4.10
CA ARG A 66 -15.61 6.51 3.15
C ARG A 66 -14.21 6.09 3.60
N LEU A 67 -13.90 6.17 4.89
CA LEU A 67 -12.63 5.68 5.44
C LEU A 67 -12.47 4.16 5.23
N TYR A 68 -13.53 3.39 5.51
CA TYR A 68 -13.57 1.95 5.23
C TYR A 68 -13.32 1.65 3.75
N VAL A 69 -14.03 2.33 2.84
CA VAL A 69 -13.86 2.15 1.39
C VAL A 69 -12.44 2.48 0.94
N ARG A 70 -11.84 3.58 1.42
CA ARG A 70 -10.45 3.96 1.11
C ARG A 70 -9.47 2.86 1.52
N LYS A 71 -9.64 2.28 2.72
CA LYS A 71 -8.79 1.18 3.20
C LYS A 71 -8.96 -0.09 2.37
N VAL A 72 -10.19 -0.44 2.05
CA VAL A 72 -10.49 -1.62 1.23
C VAL A 72 -9.97 -1.44 -0.21
N MET A 73 -9.96 -0.22 -0.76
CA MET A 73 -9.27 0.10 -2.02
C MET A 73 -7.76 -0.05 -1.94
N GLN A 74 -7.14 0.47 -0.88
CA GLN A 74 -5.71 0.35 -0.64
C GLN A 74 -5.25 -1.11 -0.55
N LEU A 75 -5.99 -1.96 0.16
CA LEU A 75 -5.74 -3.39 0.23
C LEU A 75 -5.89 -4.08 -1.15
N SER A 76 -6.87 -3.68 -1.96
CA SER A 76 -6.99 -4.18 -3.33
C SER A 76 -5.81 -3.80 -4.22
N ARG A 77 -5.25 -2.60 -4.07
CA ARG A 77 -4.06 -2.19 -4.84
C ARG A 77 -2.84 -2.97 -4.38
N TYR A 78 -2.63 -3.07 -3.07
CA TYR A 78 -1.60 -3.93 -2.48
C TYR A 78 -1.68 -5.36 -3.04
N HIS A 79 -2.88 -5.94 -3.09
CA HIS A 79 -3.09 -7.27 -3.67
C HIS A 79 -2.71 -7.35 -5.16
N GLN A 80 -3.22 -6.41 -5.97
CA GLN A 80 -2.88 -6.30 -7.40
C GLN A 80 -1.36 -6.21 -7.63
N TYR A 81 -0.63 -5.42 -6.85
CA TYR A 81 0.83 -5.30 -7.00
C TYR A 81 1.56 -6.62 -6.75
N GLY A 82 1.09 -7.50 -5.86
CA GLY A 82 1.73 -8.81 -5.72
C GLY A 82 1.43 -9.75 -6.87
N ILE A 83 0.28 -9.61 -7.54
CA ILE A 83 0.01 -10.35 -8.76
C ILE A 83 0.97 -9.89 -9.87
N PHE A 84 1.19 -8.58 -9.97
CA PHE A 84 2.15 -8.00 -10.92
C PHE A 84 3.57 -8.53 -10.65
N LEU A 85 4.04 -8.46 -9.41
CA LEU A 85 5.34 -9.01 -9.00
C LEU A 85 5.44 -10.52 -9.27
N GLY A 86 4.41 -11.30 -8.90
CA GLY A 86 4.37 -12.74 -9.08
C GLY A 86 4.39 -13.19 -10.55
N LYS A 87 3.86 -12.37 -11.47
CA LYS A 87 3.93 -12.58 -12.92
C LYS A 87 5.19 -11.97 -13.56
N GLY A 88 6.12 -11.42 -12.77
CA GLY A 88 7.34 -10.78 -13.26
C GLY A 88 7.09 -9.45 -13.97
N ASN A 89 5.90 -8.86 -13.85
CA ASN A 89 5.57 -7.55 -14.40
C ASN A 89 6.03 -6.46 -13.43
N VAL A 90 7.34 -6.25 -13.41
CA VAL A 90 8.00 -5.30 -12.51
C VAL A 90 8.92 -4.38 -13.29
N ASP A 91 8.90 -3.10 -12.92
CA ASP A 91 9.75 -2.09 -13.55
C ASP A 91 11.24 -2.39 -13.27
N THR A 92 12.06 -2.34 -14.33
CA THR A 92 13.51 -2.59 -14.24
C THR A 92 14.22 -1.65 -13.26
N GLU A 93 13.77 -0.38 -13.19
CA GLU A 93 14.32 0.60 -12.25
C GLU A 93 14.09 0.19 -10.79
N PHE A 94 12.87 -0.20 -10.44
CA PHE A 94 12.56 -0.71 -9.10
C PHE A 94 13.38 -1.95 -8.77
N GLU A 95 13.43 -2.94 -9.66
CA GLU A 95 14.23 -4.16 -9.43
C GLU A 95 15.71 -3.85 -9.24
N THR A 96 16.27 -2.91 -10.00
CA THR A 96 17.68 -2.53 -9.87
C THR A 96 17.96 -1.95 -8.48
N GLN A 97 17.12 -1.03 -8.00
CA GLN A 97 17.25 -0.44 -6.67
C GLN A 97 17.04 -1.50 -5.58
N TYR A 98 16.01 -2.34 -5.73
CA TYR A 98 15.69 -3.41 -4.78
C TYR A 98 16.83 -4.43 -4.64
N ARG A 99 17.43 -4.87 -5.76
CA ARG A 99 18.58 -5.78 -5.75
C ARG A 99 19.83 -5.14 -5.16
N SER A 100 20.06 -3.86 -5.45
CA SER A 100 21.18 -3.13 -4.83
C SER A 100 21.04 -3.08 -3.30
N VAL A 101 19.83 -2.85 -2.78
CA VAL A 101 19.55 -2.88 -1.34
C VAL A 101 19.72 -4.29 -0.78
N GLN A 102 19.17 -5.30 -1.47
CA GLN A 102 19.30 -6.70 -1.05
C GLN A 102 20.77 -7.13 -0.94
N THR A 103 21.61 -6.80 -1.93
CA THR A 103 23.06 -7.07 -1.88
C THR A 103 23.72 -6.34 -0.73
N ALA A 104 23.45 -5.04 -0.57
CA ALA A 104 24.04 -4.25 0.51
C ALA A 104 23.64 -4.73 1.92
N ILE A 105 22.43 -5.30 2.08
CA ILE A 105 22.03 -5.93 3.34
C ILE A 105 22.77 -7.26 3.55
N ASN A 106 22.91 -8.09 2.52
CA ASN A 106 23.64 -9.36 2.61
C ASN A 106 25.13 -9.20 2.93
N GLU A 107 25.74 -8.09 2.51
CA GLU A 107 27.15 -7.79 2.76
C GLU A 107 27.42 -7.24 4.17
N ARG A 108 26.39 -6.91 4.95
CA ARG A 108 26.54 -6.40 6.32
C ARG A 108 26.72 -7.55 7.32
N ASP A 109 27.66 -7.37 8.25
CA ASP A 109 27.84 -8.25 9.41
C ASP A 109 26.70 -8.13 10.46
N THR A 110 25.76 -7.20 10.26
CA THR A 110 24.61 -6.97 11.12
C THR A 110 23.33 -7.44 10.44
N THR A 111 22.46 -8.08 11.22
CA THR A 111 21.11 -8.44 10.78
C THR A 111 20.20 -7.22 10.64
N ASP A 112 20.51 -6.10 11.28
CA ASP A 112 19.72 -4.87 11.20
C ASP A 112 20.30 -3.90 10.17
N ALA A 113 19.51 -3.58 9.15
CA ALA A 113 19.79 -2.54 8.18
C ALA A 113 18.73 -1.45 8.27
N SER A 114 19.14 -0.20 8.03
CA SER A 114 18.21 0.90 7.80
C SER A 114 18.09 1.13 6.30
N VAL A 115 16.87 1.08 5.78
CA VAL A 115 16.60 1.37 4.38
C VAL A 115 15.95 2.75 4.32
N LYS A 116 16.57 3.67 3.58
CA LYS A 116 16.02 4.99 3.33
C LYS A 116 15.27 4.98 2.00
N ILE A 117 14.02 5.41 2.05
CA ILE A 117 13.13 5.60 0.91
C ILE A 117 12.92 7.10 0.74
N GLU A 118 13.34 7.64 -0.39
CA GLU A 118 13.12 9.03 -0.77
C GLU A 118 12.10 9.10 -1.88
N LEU A 119 11.06 9.90 -1.70
CA LEU A 119 9.97 9.97 -2.66
C LEU A 119 9.32 11.35 -2.68
N THR A 120 8.54 11.58 -3.72
CA THR A 120 7.71 12.77 -3.84
C THR A 120 6.25 12.30 -3.88
N PRO A 121 5.51 12.43 -2.77
CA PRO A 121 4.07 12.24 -2.74
C PRO A 121 3.39 13.32 -3.59
N ASP A 122 2.26 13.00 -4.22
CA ASP A 122 1.57 13.97 -5.08
C ASP A 122 0.68 14.91 -4.26
N PRO A 123 0.97 16.22 -4.25
CA PRO A 123 0.17 17.19 -3.51
C PRO A 123 -1.16 17.56 -4.19
N GLN A 124 -1.36 17.25 -5.49
CA GLN A 124 -2.53 17.70 -6.28
C GLN A 124 -3.30 16.60 -7.04
N ALA A 125 -2.88 15.34 -6.93
CA ALA A 125 -3.61 14.15 -7.39
C ALA A 125 -3.92 14.10 -8.90
N GLU A 126 -2.89 14.30 -9.73
CA GLU A 126 -2.85 13.76 -11.11
C GLU A 126 -2.21 12.36 -11.12
N GLN A 127 -1.20 12.08 -10.28
CA GLN A 127 -0.57 10.77 -10.05
C GLN A 127 0.17 10.70 -8.70
N GLY A 128 -0.18 9.74 -7.83
CA GLY A 128 0.55 9.40 -6.60
C GLY A 128 -0.27 9.53 -5.30
N MET A 129 0.22 8.93 -4.21
CA MET A 129 -0.42 8.90 -2.89
C MET A 129 0.00 10.09 -2.02
N SER A 130 -0.86 10.47 -1.07
CA SER A 130 -0.51 11.48 -0.06
C SER A 130 0.49 10.94 0.97
N ILE A 131 1.16 11.84 1.68
CA ILE A 131 2.10 11.48 2.78
C ILE A 131 1.37 10.74 3.89
N GLN A 132 0.16 11.20 4.24
CA GLN A 132 -0.65 10.57 5.28
C GLN A 132 -1.06 9.15 4.88
N ASP A 133 -1.42 8.93 3.61
CA ASP A 133 -1.68 7.58 3.10
C ASP A 133 -0.44 6.69 3.21
N MET A 134 0.72 7.23 2.87
CA MET A 134 1.97 6.47 2.85
C MET A 134 2.41 6.04 4.23
N LEU A 135 2.42 6.97 5.19
CA LEU A 135 2.74 6.67 6.57
C LEU A 135 1.73 5.68 7.17
N SER A 136 0.44 5.82 6.82
CA SER A 136 -0.57 4.87 7.23
C SER A 136 -0.34 3.49 6.64
N VAL A 137 0.05 3.39 5.37
CA VAL A 137 0.37 2.12 4.69
C VAL A 137 1.58 1.44 5.33
N LEU A 138 2.65 2.18 5.56
CA LEU A 138 3.83 1.67 6.26
C LEU A 138 3.46 1.11 7.65
N GLY A 139 2.65 1.85 8.41
CA GLY A 139 2.16 1.42 9.72
C GLY A 139 1.27 0.16 9.66
N ASP A 140 0.32 0.11 8.73
CA ASP A 140 -0.62 -1.01 8.58
C ASP A 140 0.08 -2.33 8.24
N PHE A 141 1.22 -2.28 7.55
CA PHE A 141 2.05 -3.45 7.21
C PHE A 141 3.19 -3.71 8.21
N GLY A 142 3.19 -3.02 9.35
CA GLY A 142 4.15 -3.26 10.44
C GLY A 142 5.57 -2.81 10.12
N THR A 143 5.75 -1.88 9.18
CA THR A 143 7.06 -1.30 8.88
C THR A 143 7.47 -0.31 9.97
N GLU A 144 8.57 -0.60 10.67
CA GLU A 144 9.14 0.32 11.66
C GLU A 144 9.78 1.52 10.95
N VAL A 145 9.13 2.68 11.06
CA VAL A 145 9.69 3.96 10.61
C VAL A 145 10.59 4.52 11.72
N THR A 146 11.88 4.69 11.42
CA THR A 146 12.90 5.17 12.38
C THR A 146 13.22 6.65 12.21
N ALA A 147 13.01 7.21 11.02
CA ALA A 147 13.17 8.63 10.77
C ALA A 147 12.25 9.12 9.64
N LEU A 148 11.85 10.39 9.72
CA LEU A 148 11.05 11.08 8.72
C LEU A 148 11.63 12.50 8.52
N GLN A 149 11.92 12.87 7.28
CA GLN A 149 12.47 14.19 6.92
C GLN A 149 11.71 14.79 5.75
N TYR A 150 11.54 16.11 5.78
CA TYR A 150 10.88 16.90 4.75
C TYR A 150 11.88 17.88 4.14
N GLU A 151 12.00 17.84 2.81
CA GLU A 151 12.79 18.81 2.04
C GLU A 151 11.93 19.34 0.89
N GLY A 152 11.21 20.43 1.16
CA GLY A 152 10.20 20.95 0.23
C GLY A 152 9.08 19.94 0.01
N SER A 153 8.91 19.48 -1.24
CA SER A 153 7.92 18.45 -1.62
C SER A 153 8.44 17.02 -1.48
N LYS A 154 9.74 16.84 -1.22
CA LYS A 154 10.33 15.52 -1.04
C LYS A 154 10.19 15.05 0.39
N VAL A 155 9.87 13.78 0.54
CA VAL A 155 9.83 13.09 1.82
C VAL A 155 10.85 11.98 1.80
N SER A 156 11.66 11.93 2.85
CA SER A 156 12.53 10.81 3.13
C SER A 156 12.02 10.06 4.35
N VAL A 157 11.78 8.78 4.20
CA VAL A 157 11.41 7.87 5.28
C VAL A 157 12.53 6.86 5.44
N THR A 158 13.07 6.73 6.65
CA THR A 158 13.98 5.63 7.00
C THR A 158 13.18 4.56 7.71
N VAL A 159 13.29 3.33 7.23
CA VAL A 159 12.64 2.16 7.81
C VAL A 159 13.68 1.15 8.28
N ARG A 160 13.40 0.45 9.38
CA ARG A 160 14.23 -0.67 9.81
C ARG A 160 13.85 -1.93 9.02
N VAL A 161 14.86 -2.62 8.50
CA VAL A 161 14.74 -3.91 7.82
C VAL A 161 15.78 -4.87 8.40
N SER A 162 15.30 -5.91 9.07
CA SER A 162 16.17 -6.90 9.72
C SER A 162 16.45 -8.09 8.79
N GLY A 163 17.42 -7.94 7.90
CA GLY A 163 17.86 -8.98 6.97
C GLY A 163 17.02 -9.06 5.69
N THR A 164 17.39 -9.98 4.81
CA THR A 164 16.79 -10.12 3.48
C THR A 164 15.40 -10.74 3.48
N ASP A 165 15.07 -11.58 4.48
CA ASP A 165 13.72 -12.10 4.65
C ASP A 165 12.73 -10.98 5.02
N ALA A 166 13.12 -10.08 5.91
CA ALA A 166 12.32 -8.91 6.25
C ALA A 166 12.16 -7.98 5.02
N LEU A 167 13.23 -7.79 4.24
CA LEU A 167 13.17 -7.03 2.99
C LEU A 167 12.16 -7.64 2.01
N GLU A 168 12.22 -8.96 1.79
CA GLU A 168 11.33 -9.66 0.85
C GLU A 168 9.87 -9.62 1.31
N SER A 169 9.62 -9.75 2.61
CA SER A 169 8.28 -9.61 3.17
C SER A 169 7.64 -8.24 2.88
N GLN A 170 8.47 -7.20 2.70
CA GLN A 170 8.03 -5.83 2.39
C GLN A 170 8.19 -5.44 0.92
N ARG A 171 8.68 -6.34 0.05
CA ARG A 171 8.90 -6.03 -1.38
C ARG A 171 7.64 -5.52 -2.07
N ARG A 172 6.49 -6.14 -1.78
CA ARG A 172 5.19 -5.71 -2.32
C ARG A 172 4.83 -4.29 -1.89
N LEU A 173 5.10 -3.96 -0.63
CA LEU A 173 4.86 -2.64 -0.06
C LEU A 173 5.75 -1.59 -0.71
N PHE A 174 7.04 -1.86 -0.83
CA PHE A 174 8.00 -0.95 -1.47
C PHE A 174 7.69 -0.74 -2.96
N TYR A 175 7.24 -1.80 -3.65
CA TYR A 175 6.80 -1.67 -5.04
C TYR A 175 5.53 -0.81 -5.16
N MET A 176 4.57 -0.98 -4.24
CA MET A 176 3.40 -0.10 -4.18
C MET A 176 3.80 1.36 -3.98
N LEU A 177 4.71 1.65 -3.04
CA LEU A 177 5.22 3.02 -2.83
C LEU A 177 5.92 3.57 -4.07
N TYR A 178 6.70 2.75 -4.76
CA TYR A 178 7.34 3.11 -6.03
C TYR A 178 6.31 3.47 -7.11
N LYS A 179 5.26 2.65 -7.31
CA LYS A 179 4.22 2.88 -8.32
C LYS A 179 3.26 4.02 -7.97
N GLU A 180 3.09 4.31 -6.69
CA GLU A 180 2.18 5.35 -6.18
C GLU A 180 2.92 6.62 -5.74
N SER A 181 4.16 6.84 -6.16
CA SER A 181 4.87 8.11 -5.92
C SER A 181 5.28 8.75 -7.24
N VAL A 182 5.42 10.07 -7.27
CA VAL A 182 5.90 10.80 -8.46
C VAL A 182 7.38 10.48 -8.72
N THR A 183 8.16 10.40 -7.65
CA THR A 183 9.56 9.96 -7.68
C THR A 183 9.78 8.95 -6.57
N TYR A 184 10.71 8.02 -6.78
CA TYR A 184 11.07 7.04 -5.77
C TYR A 184 12.55 6.66 -5.87
N LYS A 185 13.23 6.63 -4.73
CA LYS A 185 14.57 6.09 -4.55
C LYS A 185 14.62 5.26 -3.29
N MET A 186 15.34 4.15 -3.32
CA MET A 186 15.55 3.28 -2.17
C MET A 186 17.01 2.85 -2.09
N TYR A 187 17.61 2.99 -0.91
CA TYR A 187 19.00 2.60 -0.65
C TYR A 187 19.23 2.35 0.84
N VAL A 188 20.28 1.61 1.17
CA VAL A 188 20.65 1.33 2.57
C VAL A 188 21.42 2.53 3.15
N VAL A 189 21.15 2.87 4.40
CA VAL A 189 21.84 3.92 5.17
C VAL A 189 22.59 3.39 6.39
#